data_AF-A0A380TYA1-F1
#
_entry.id   AF-A0A380TYA1-F1
#
_cell.length_a   1.000
_cell.length_b   1.000
_cell.length_c   1.000
_cell.angle_alpha   90.00
_cell.angle_beta   90.00
_cell.angle_gamma   90.00
#
_symmetry.space_group_name_H-M   'P 1'
#
loop_
_entity.id
_entity.type
_entity.pdbx_description
1 polymer ?
#
loop_
_entity_poly.entity_id
_entity_poly.type
_entity_poly.pdbx_seq_one_letter_code
_entity_poly.pdbx_strand_id
1 'polypeptide(L)' 'MNIKKGDVVKLRNGQLCDVAYETQFGKWLLVERTYTEEPPFTHWHNADGSFYADDVSPLDVIEVVDIVTLPIVNMGKGQ' A
#
# COMPACT_ATOMS: atom_id res chain seq x y z
N MET A 1 -12.70 1.42 5.44
CA MET A 1 -12.34 0.97 4.08
C MET A 1 -12.40 -0.56 4.06
N ASN A 2 -12.74 -1.21 2.95
CA ASN A 2 -12.73 -2.69 2.88
C ASN A 2 -11.42 -3.13 2.22
N ILE A 3 -10.39 -3.34 3.01
CA ILE A 3 -9.05 -3.76 2.57
C ILE A 3 -8.94 -5.27 2.74
N LYS A 4 -8.28 -5.96 1.80
CA LYS A 4 -8.02 -7.40 1.84
C LYS A 4 -6.60 -7.71 1.46
N LYS A 5 -6.08 -8.84 1.93
CA LYS A 5 -4.80 -9.39 1.44
C LYS A 5 -4.85 -9.52 -0.09
N GLY A 6 -3.80 -9.01 -0.75
CA GLY A 6 -3.68 -8.99 -2.22
C GLY A 6 -4.18 -7.70 -2.87
N ASP A 7 -4.86 -6.82 -2.12
CA ASP A 7 -5.21 -5.50 -2.62
C ASP A 7 -3.97 -4.61 -2.76
N VAL A 8 -4.10 -3.59 -3.61
CA VAL A 8 -3.17 -2.46 -3.67
C VAL A 8 -3.81 -1.29 -2.98
N VAL A 9 -3.05 -0.60 -2.15
CA VAL A 9 -3.51 0.61 -1.47
C VAL A 9 -2.61 1.78 -1.77
N LYS A 10 -3.18 2.98 -1.76
CA LYS A 10 -2.44 4.23 -1.86
C LYS A 10 -2.37 4.87 -0.48
N LEU A 11 -1.16 5.16 -0.05
CA LEU A 11 -0.90 5.93 1.16
C LEU A 11 -1.11 7.42 0.89
N ARG A 12 -1.34 8.21 1.95
CA ARG A 12 -1.57 9.65 1.85
C ARG A 12 -0.43 10.41 1.18
N ASN A 13 0.81 9.94 1.35
CA ASN A 13 2.00 10.48 0.69
C ASN A 13 2.10 10.14 -0.81
N GLY A 14 1.16 9.35 -1.34
CA GLY A 14 1.10 8.93 -2.74
C GLY A 14 1.76 7.59 -3.04
N GLN A 15 2.47 6.98 -2.08
CA GLN A 15 3.11 5.68 -2.25
C GLN A 15 2.08 4.56 -2.43
N LEU A 16 2.35 3.63 -3.35
CA LEU A 16 1.54 2.43 -3.53
C LEU A 16 2.13 1.28 -2.71
N CYS A 17 1.26 0.52 -2.06
CA CYS A 17 1.64 -0.66 -1.28
C CYS A 17 0.75 -1.86 -1.63
N ASP A 18 1.34 -3.06 -1.56
CA ASP A 18 0.60 -4.31 -1.56
C ASP A 18 0.21 -4.70 -0.13
N VAL A 19 -1.03 -5.15 0.05
CA VAL A 19 -1.49 -5.70 1.32
C VAL A 19 -1.01 -7.15 1.41
N ALA A 20 0.10 -7.36 2.12
CA ALA A 20 0.76 -8.66 2.17
C ALA A 20 0.14 -9.61 3.20
N TYR A 21 -0.40 -9.07 4.30
CA TYR A 21 -0.92 -9.88 5.40
C TYR A 21 -1.98 -9.13 6.22
N GLU A 22 -2.90 -9.91 6.78
CA GLU A 22 -3.89 -9.50 7.76
C GLU A 22 -3.72 -10.34 9.03
N THR A 23 -3.60 -9.69 10.18
CA THR A 23 -3.62 -10.41 11.46
C THR A 23 -5.04 -10.83 11.81
N GLN A 24 -5.20 -11.83 12.69
CA GLN A 24 -6.51 -12.23 13.22
C GLN A 24 -7.30 -11.13 13.96
N PHE A 25 -6.64 -10.00 14.29
CA PHE A 25 -7.23 -8.84 14.96
C PHE A 25 -7.33 -7.63 14.02
N GLY A 26 -7.26 -7.86 12.71
CA GLY A 26 -7.55 -6.86 11.67
C GLY A 26 -6.43 -5.83 11.43
N LYS A 27 -5.19 -6.09 11.86
CA LYS A 27 -4.05 -5.23 11.46
C LYS A 27 -3.47 -5.69 10.13
N TRP A 28 -3.00 -4.73 9.34
CA TRP A 28 -2.49 -4.97 7.99
C TRP A 28 -0.98 -4.78 7.94
N LEU A 29 -0.28 -5.69 7.26
CA LEU A 29 1.10 -5.46 6.83
C LEU A 29 1.08 -4.98 5.38
N LEU A 30 1.54 -3.75 5.17
CA LEU A 30 1.69 -3.14 3.86
C LEU A 30 3.15 -3.19 3.43
N VAL A 31 3.39 -3.51 2.16
CA VAL A 31 4.73 -3.55 1.55
C VAL A 31 4.76 -2.54 0.42
N GLU A 32 5.68 -1.58 0.48
CA GLU A 32 5.80 -0.57 -0.57
C GLU A 32 6.18 -1.20 -1.91
N ARG A 33 5.52 -0.77 -2.98
CA ARG A 33 5.94 -1.11 -4.34
C ARG A 33 7.17 -0.31 -4.72
N THR A 34 8.29 -1.01 -4.93
CA THR A 34 9.53 -0.46 -5.44
C THR A 34 9.89 -1.09 -6.79
N TYR A 35 10.63 -0.35 -7.61
CA TYR A 35 11.23 -0.83 -8.87
C TYR A 35 12.76 -0.90 -8.77
N THR A 36 13.30 -0.90 -7.55
CA THR A 36 14.74 -1.00 -7.26
C THR A 36 15.10 -2.41 -6.78
N GLU A 37 16.40 -2.72 -6.74
CA GLU A 37 16.90 -3.97 -6.13
C GLU A 37 16.92 -3.92 -4.60
N GLU A 38 16.65 -2.76 -4.00
CA GLU A 38 16.59 -2.60 -2.56
C GLU A 38 15.32 -3.24 -1.98
N PRO A 39 15.39 -3.83 -0.77
CA PRO A 39 14.20 -4.33 -0.10
C PRO A 39 13.14 -3.22 0.09
N PRO A 40 11.85 -3.51 -0.14
CA PRO A 40 10.79 -2.54 0.11
C PRO A 40 10.63 -2.25 1.60
N PHE A 41 10.20 -1.05 1.93
CA PHE A 41 9.75 -0.74 3.28
C PHE A 41 8.42 -1.44 3.59
N THR A 42 8.22 -1.78 4.86
CA THR A 42 7.01 -2.43 5.34
C THR A 42 6.40 -1.68 6.51
N HIS A 43 5.09 -1.54 6.52
CA HIS A 43 4.36 -0.75 7.50
C HIS A 43 3.23 -1.57 8.13
N TRP A 44 3.04 -1.45 9.44
CA TRP A 44 1.88 -2.03 10.13
C TRP A 44 0.78 -0.98 10.29
N HIS A 45 -0.43 -1.33 9.91
CA HIS A 45 -1.60 -0.44 9.94
C HIS A 45 -2.72 -1.05 10.78
N ASN A 46 -3.55 -0.18 11.35
CA ASN A 46 -4.77 -0.59 12.04
C ASN A 46 -5.87 -0.97 11.04
N ALA A 47 -6.96 -1.57 11.54
CA ALA A 47 -8.06 -2.08 10.73
C ALA A 47 -8.73 -1.02 9.85
N ASP A 48 -8.69 0.24 10.27
CA ASP A 48 -9.23 1.38 9.53
C ASP A 48 -8.27 1.95 8.47
N GLY A 49 -7.04 1.45 8.40
CA GLY A 49 -5.98 1.91 7.49
C GLY A 49 -5.05 2.97 8.07
N SER A 50 -5.29 3.44 9.30
CA SER A 50 -4.41 4.39 9.99
C SER A 50 -3.06 3.78 10.33
N PHE A 51 -2.00 4.59 10.24
CA PHE A 51 -0.67 4.18 10.70
C PHE A 51 -0.51 4.36 12.21
N TYR A 52 -0.94 5.51 12.73
CA TYR A 52 -1.05 5.80 14.16
C TYR A 52 -2.52 5.88 14.57
N ALA A 53 -2.84 5.50 15.80
CA ALA A 53 -4.23 5.48 16.28
C ALA A 53 -4.78 6.90 16.50
N ASP A 54 -3.92 7.84 16.91
CA ASP A 54 -4.35 9.13 17.47
C ASP A 54 -3.98 10.34 16.60
N ASP A 55 -3.32 10.13 15.46
CA ASP A 55 -2.89 11.21 14.56
C ASP A 55 -2.90 10.79 13.09
N VAL A 56 -3.12 11.78 12.23
CA VAL A 56 -3.08 11.62 10.78
C VAL A 56 -1.62 11.45 10.35
N SER A 57 -1.34 10.38 9.64
CA SER A 57 -0.01 10.08 9.12
C SER A 57 0.07 10.28 7.61
N PRO A 58 1.23 10.69 7.06
CA PRO A 58 1.53 10.55 5.64
C PRO A 58 1.43 9.10 5.13
N LEU A 59 1.50 8.12 6.03
CA LEU A 59 1.39 6.71 5.71
C LEU A 59 -0.05 6.19 5.77
N ASP A 60 -1.04 6.96 6.21
CA ASP A 60 -2.42 6.48 6.26
C ASP A 60 -2.92 6.01 4.89
N VAL A 61 -3.64 4.89 4.86
CA VAL A 61 -4.33 4.45 3.65
C VAL A 61 -5.47 5.39 3.32
N ILE A 62 -5.48 5.91 2.10
CA ILE A 62 -6.52 6.82 1.61
C ILE A 62 -7.32 6.26 0.43
N GLU A 63 -6.87 5.16 -0.18
CA GLU A 63 -7.50 4.55 -1.36
C GLU A 63 -7.14 3.06 -1.47
N VAL A 64 -8.10 2.22 -1.88
CA VAL A 64 -7.84 0.88 -2.42
C VAL A 64 -7.88 1.00 -3.94
N VAL A 65 -6.80 0.61 -4.60
CA VAL A 65 -6.57 0.80 -6.03
C VAL A 65 -6.95 -0.46 -6.80
N ASP A 66 -7.88 -0.32 -7.73
CA ASP A 66 -8.26 -1.40 -8.64
C ASP A 66 -7.20 -1.56 -9.74
N ILE A 67 -6.43 -2.65 -9.71
CA ILE A 67 -5.27 -2.88 -10.60
C ILE A 67 -5.65 -2.84 -12.09
N VAL A 68 -6.92 -3.10 -12.43
CA VAL A 68 -7.43 -3.03 -13.81
C VAL A 68 -7.35 -1.61 -14.39
N THR A 69 -7.28 -0.58 -13.55
CA THR A 69 -7.29 0.82 -13.97
C THR A 69 -5.93 1.52 -13.93
N LEU A 70 -4.87 0.86 -13.44
CA LEU A 70 -3.53 1.46 -13.52
C LEU A 70 -3.06 1.41 -14.98
N PRO A 71 -2.76 2.55 -15.63
CA PRO A 71 -2.14 2.52 -16.93
C PRO A 71 -0.83 1.76 -16.77
N ILE A 72 -0.63 0.72 -17.59
CA ILE A 72 0.67 0.09 -17.75
C ILE A 72 1.61 1.19 -18.23
N VAL A 73 2.34 1.82 -17.31
CA VAL A 73 3.40 2.76 -17.66
C VAL A 73 4.47 1.88 -18.28
N ASN A 74 4.47 1.87 -19.60
CA ASN A 74 5.48 1.24 -20.43
C ASN A 74 6.79 2.02 -20.18
N MET A 75 7.49 1.68 -19.10
CA MET A 75 8.81 2.22 -18.81
C MET A 75 9.79 1.64 -19.84
N GLY A 76 9.89 2.37 -20.95
CA GLY A 76 11.01 2.43 -21.88
C GLY A 76 11.78 1.13 -22.12
N LYS A 77 11.49 0.49 -23.27
CA LYS A 77 12.60 -0.03 -24.08
C LYS A 77 13.47 1.17 -24.47
N GLY A 78 14.55 1.39 -23.72
CA GLY A 78 15.64 2.25 -24.16
C GLY A 78 16.27 1.67 -25.42
N GLN A 79 16.46 2.55 -26.40
CA GLN A 79 17.10 2.29 -27.69
C GLN A 79 18.55 1.84 -27.55
#